data_AF-A0A3D5UXL6-F1
#
_entry.id   AF-A0A3D5UXL6-F1
#
_cell.length_a   1.000
_cell.length_b   1.000
_cell.length_c   1.000
_cell.angle_alpha   90.00
_cell.angle_beta   90.00
_cell.angle_gamma   90.00
#
_symmetry.space_group_name_H-M   'P 1'
#
loop_
_entity.id
_entity.type
_entity.pdbx_description
1 polymer ?
#
loop_
_entity_poly.entity_id
_entity_poly.type
_entity_poly.pdbx_seq_one_letter_code
_entity_poly.pdbx_strand_id
1 'polypeptide(L)'
;ASAIQFVPEIAPKVGKLTIFQRTPNWCVPKPDRPFREWEKELYRSFPFLARIQRWWTWLTLERNYLAFVQGSFFGKLFEKAALKEMKTHIKDPELRKKLTPDYPAGCKRILLTNDWYP
;
A
#
# COMPACT_ATOMS: atom_id res chain seq x y z
N ALA A 1 0.87 9.80 5.23
CA ALA A 1 1.37 9.34 3.92
C ALA A 1 2.80 9.80 3.62
N SER A 2 3.28 10.93 4.15
CA SER A 2 4.65 11.38 3.85
C SER A 2 5.73 10.48 4.47
N ALA A 3 5.58 10.10 5.75
CA ALA A 3 6.58 9.26 6.44
C ALA A 3 6.87 7.95 5.70
N ILE A 4 5.84 7.24 5.23
CA ILE A 4 6.01 5.98 4.49
C ILE A 4 6.80 6.10 3.18
N GLN A 5 6.98 7.32 2.65
CA GLN A 5 7.70 7.56 1.40
C GLN A 5 9.19 7.82 1.64
N PHE A 6 9.55 8.52 2.72
CA PHE A 6 10.96 8.90 2.95
C PHE A 6 11.63 8.08 4.05
N VAL A 7 10.88 7.52 5.01
CA VAL A 7 11.44 6.73 6.10
C VAL A 7 12.21 5.49 5.59
N PRO A 8 11.67 4.68 4.65
CA PRO A 8 12.41 3.56 4.10
C PRO A 8 13.75 3.99 3.46
N GLU A 9 13.77 5.17 2.84
CA GLU A 9 14.95 5.71 2.17
C GLU A 9 16.03 6.25 3.12
N ILE A 10 15.65 6.68 4.33
CA ILE A 10 16.60 7.18 5.34
C ILE A 10 17.02 6.11 6.34
N ALA A 11 16.19 5.09 6.57
CA ALA A 11 16.46 4.00 7.51
C ALA A 11 17.83 3.34 7.29
N PRO A 12 18.29 3.01 6.07
CA PRO A 12 19.61 2.42 5.85
C PRO A 12 20.77 3.43 5.94
N LYS A 13 20.49 4.74 6.02
CA LYS A 13 21.50 5.81 6.00
C LYS A 13 21.84 6.35 7.39
N VAL A 14 21.08 6.00 8.42
CA VAL A 14 21.23 6.54 9.77
C VAL A 14 21.61 5.44 10.76
N GLY A 15 22.43 5.77 11.77
CA GLY A 15 22.83 4.79 12.79
C GLY A 15 21.66 4.35 13.70
N LYS A 16 20.66 5.23 13.91
CA LYS A 16 19.46 4.93 14.69
C LYS A 16 18.28 5.74 14.18
N LEU A 17 17.13 5.09 14.01
CA LEU A 17 15.86 5.72 13.65
C LEU A 17 14.78 5.37 14.67
N THR A 18 14.12 6.38 15.23
CA THR A 18 13.01 6.21 16.17
C THR A 18 11.73 6.80 15.56
N ILE A 19 10.67 5.98 15.45
CA ILE A 19 9.38 6.41 14.92
C ILE A 19 8.42 6.65 16.09
N PHE A 20 8.03 7.92 16.30
CA PHE A 20 6.96 8.28 17.24
C PHE A 20 5.62 8.22 16.53
N GLN A 21 4.88 7.12 16.74
CA GLN A 21 3.60 6.89 16.11
C GLN A 21 2.45 7.08 17.09
N ARG A 22 1.58 8.07 16.84
CA ARG A 22 0.37 8.30 17.64
C ARG A 22 -0.74 7.30 17.34
N THR A 23 -0.98 7.03 16.05
CA THR A 23 -2.01 6.08 15.60
C THR A 23 -1.48 5.34 14.37
N PRO A 24 -1.56 4.00 14.32
CA PRO A 24 -1.21 3.23 13.13
C PRO A 24 -2.19 3.45 11.99
N ASN A 25 -1.72 3.21 10.76
CA ASN A 25 -2.52 3.23 9.55
C ASN A 25 -2.50 1.88 8.84
N TRP A 26 -3.60 1.54 8.16
CA TRP A 26 -3.67 0.38 7.27
C TRP A 26 -2.69 0.57 6.10
N CYS A 27 -1.63 -0.23 6.09
CA CYS A 27 -0.64 -0.30 5.01
C CYS A 27 -0.87 -1.57 4.20
N VAL A 28 -1.02 -1.43 2.89
CA VAL A 28 -1.26 -2.54 1.96
C VAL A 28 -0.24 -2.52 0.82
N PRO A 29 0.06 -3.69 0.25
CA PRO A 29 1.03 -3.80 -0.83
C PRO A 29 0.68 -2.88 -1.99
N LYS A 30 1.69 -2.19 -2.51
CA LYS A 30 1.59 -1.39 -3.72
C LYS A 30 2.08 -2.24 -4.89
N PRO A 31 1.24 -2.56 -5.88
CA PRO A 31 1.70 -3.28 -7.07
C PRO A 31 2.47 -2.33 -8.01
N ASP A 32 3.57 -1.75 -7.54
CA ASP A 32 4.47 -0.98 -8.39
C ASP A 32 5.58 -1.86 -8.96
N ARG A 33 5.87 -1.63 -10.24
CA ARG A 33 7.02 -2.19 -10.92
C ARG A 33 7.40 -1.27 -12.06
N PRO A 34 8.67 -1.27 -12.47
CA PRO A 34 9.06 -0.67 -13.73
C PRO A 34 8.29 -1.29 -14.90
N PHE A 35 7.95 -0.47 -15.88
CA PHE A 35 7.54 -0.98 -17.19
C PHE A 35 8.73 -1.66 -17.85
N ARG A 36 8.51 -2.86 -18.38
CA ARG A 36 9.49 -3.59 -19.18
C ARG A 36 9.67 -2.88 -20.53
N GLU A 37 10.83 -3.04 -21.15
CA GLU A 37 11.12 -2.36 -22.42
C GLU A 37 10.12 -2.71 -23.54
N TRP A 38 9.70 -3.97 -23.64
CA TRP A 38 8.69 -4.38 -24.61
C TRP A 38 7.31 -3.76 -24.35
N GLU A 39 6.95 -3.47 -23.10
CA GLU A 39 5.68 -2.80 -22.77
C GLU A 39 5.70 -1.35 -23.21
N LYS A 40 6.84 -0.67 -22.97
CA LYS A 40 7.06 0.69 -23.44
C LYS A 40 6.96 0.76 -24.96
N GLU A 41 7.57 -0.20 -25.65
CA GLU A 41 7.54 -0.24 -27.11
C GLU A 41 6.14 -0.53 -27.67
N LEU A 42 5.41 -1.43 -27.01
CA LEU A 42 4.01 -1.70 -27.34
C LEU A 42 3.12 -0.46 -27.16
N TYR A 43 3.32 0.31 -26.10
CA TYR A 43 2.58 1.56 -25.87
C TYR A 43 2.97 2.69 -26.82
N ARG A 44 4.23 2.75 -27.28
CA ARG A 44 4.65 3.69 -28.33
C ARG A 44 4.03 3.34 -29.68
N SER A 45 4.06 2.06 -30.02
CA SER A 45 3.52 1.55 -31.29
C SER A 45 1.99 1.62 -31.35
N PHE A 46 1.32 1.39 -30.21
CA PHE A 46 -0.13 1.37 -30.10
C PHE A 46 -0.63 2.23 -28.92
N PRO A 47 -0.77 3.55 -29.12
CA PRO A 47 -1.17 4.48 -28.05
C PRO A 47 -2.50 4.15 -27.36
N PHE A 48 -3.41 3.43 -28.04
CA PHE A 48 -4.67 3.00 -27.44
C PHE A 48 -4.46 2.01 -26.28
N LEU A 49 -3.40 1.19 -26.31
CA LEU A 49 -3.07 0.26 -25.22
C LEU A 49 -2.68 1.01 -23.94
N ALA A 50 -1.99 2.15 -24.06
CA ALA A 50 -1.72 3.03 -22.92
C ALA A 50 -3.03 3.60 -22.32
N ARG A 51 -4.03 3.89 -23.16
CA ARG A 51 -5.36 4.31 -22.70
C ARG A 51 -6.08 3.18 -21.97
N ILE A 52 -6.05 1.96 -22.50
CA ILE A 52 -6.63 0.78 -21.83
C ILE A 52 -5.96 0.56 -20.47
N GLN A 53 -4.64 0.63 -20.41
CA GLN A 53 -3.91 0.49 -19.14
C GLN A 53 -4.30 1.58 -18.13
N ARG A 54 -4.51 2.82 -18.58
CA ARG A 54 -4.99 3.91 -17.74
C ARG A 54 -6.41 3.65 -17.24
N TRP A 55 -7.32 3.19 -18.10
CA TRP A 55 -8.68 2.80 -17.73
C TRP A 55 -8.69 1.64 -16.74
N TRP A 56 -7.85 0.64 -16.95
CA TRP A 56 -7.68 -0.48 -16.02
C TRP A 56 -7.20 -0.01 -14.64
N THR A 57 -6.21 0.88 -14.62
CA THR A 57 -5.72 1.51 -13.38
C THR A 57 -6.84 2.28 -12.69
N TRP A 58 -7.59 3.09 -13.44
CA TRP A 58 -8.72 3.85 -12.91
C TRP A 58 -9.79 2.93 -12.33
N LEU A 59 -10.28 1.92 -13.06
CA LEU A 59 -11.27 0.96 -12.58
C LEU A 59 -10.81 0.24 -11.31
N THR A 60 -9.52 -0.13 -11.24
CA THR A 60 -8.95 -0.80 -10.07
C THR A 60 -8.96 0.10 -8.84
N LEU A 61 -8.62 1.38 -9.01
CA LEU A 61 -8.64 2.36 -7.92
C LEU A 61 -10.07 2.76 -7.55
N GLU A 62 -10.96 2.92 -8.53
CA GLU A 62 -12.37 3.23 -8.33
C GLU A 62 -13.06 2.12 -7.54
N ARG A 63 -12.81 0.84 -7.87
CA ARG A 63 -13.29 -0.31 -7.08
C ARG A 63 -12.89 -0.21 -5.61
N ASN A 64 -11.72 0.37 -5.29
CA ASN A 64 -11.28 0.49 -3.90
C ASN A 64 -12.16 1.46 -3.09
N TYR A 65 -12.98 2.30 -3.75
CA TYR A 65 -14.04 3.08 -3.09
C TYR A 65 -14.98 2.17 -2.28
N LEU A 66 -15.26 0.96 -2.75
CA LEU A 66 -16.13 0.01 -2.03
C LEU A 66 -15.58 -0.37 -0.66
N ALA A 67 -14.28 -0.22 -0.41
CA ALA A 67 -13.67 -0.44 0.89
C ALA A 67 -13.96 0.68 1.90
N PHE A 68 -14.38 1.87 1.45
CA PHE A 68 -14.77 2.99 2.31
C PHE A 68 -16.18 2.84 2.87
N VAL A 69 -16.99 1.96 2.30
CA VAL A 69 -18.30 1.61 2.86
C VAL A 69 -18.08 0.82 4.16
N GLN A 70 -18.59 1.36 5.26
CA GLN A 70 -18.41 0.77 6.59
C GLN A 70 -18.97 -0.66 6.65
N GLY A 71 -18.19 -1.59 7.18
CA GLY A 71 -18.60 -3.01 7.28
C GLY A 71 -18.61 -3.77 5.95
N SER A 72 -18.14 -3.16 4.86
CA SER A 72 -18.10 -3.80 3.55
C SER A 72 -17.19 -5.02 3.51
N PHE A 73 -17.53 -5.95 2.62
CA PHE A 73 -16.66 -7.09 2.29
C PHE A 73 -15.28 -6.64 1.80
N PHE A 74 -15.21 -5.58 0.99
CA PHE A 74 -13.95 -5.04 0.48
C PHE A 74 -13.09 -4.45 1.60
N GLY A 75 -13.66 -3.73 2.58
CA GLY A 75 -12.92 -3.24 3.75
C GLY A 75 -12.22 -4.38 4.50
N LYS A 76 -12.96 -5.46 4.80
CA LYS A 76 -12.38 -6.66 5.44
C LYS A 76 -11.28 -7.32 4.61
N LEU A 77 -11.39 -7.29 3.28
CA LEU A 77 -10.35 -7.81 2.40
C LEU A 77 -9.07 -6.97 2.47
N PHE A 78 -9.19 -5.64 2.52
CA PHE A 78 -8.07 -4.72 2.71
C PHE A 78 -7.41 -4.91 4.09
N GLU A 79 -8.18 -5.05 5.16
CA GLU A 79 -7.65 -5.36 6.50
C GLU A 79 -6.86 -6.67 6.48
N LYS A 80 -7.43 -7.72 5.89
CA LYS A 80 -6.76 -9.03 5.78
C LYS A 80 -5.47 -8.94 4.97
N ALA A 81 -5.46 -8.18 3.87
CA ALA A 81 -4.27 -7.94 3.07
C ALA A 81 -3.18 -7.20 3.87
N ALA A 82 -3.56 -6.11 4.58
CA ALA A 82 -2.65 -5.36 5.43
C ALA A 82 -2.05 -6.20 6.56
N LEU A 83 -2.89 -6.99 7.23
CA LEU A 83 -2.46 -7.89 8.31
C LEU A 83 -1.54 -8.99 7.79
N LYS A 84 -1.80 -9.52 6.59
CA LYS A 84 -0.93 -10.52 5.96
C LYS A 84 0.44 -9.91 5.65
N GLU A 85 0.47 -8.71 5.08
CA GLU A 85 1.71 -8.00 4.77
C GLU A 85 2.55 -7.76 6.03
N MET A 86 1.93 -7.16 7.05
CA MET A 86 2.58 -6.89 8.33
C MET A 86 3.10 -8.16 9.00
N LYS A 87 2.35 -9.27 8.94
CA LYS A 87 2.81 -10.56 9.49
C LYS A 87 3.99 -11.16 8.73
N THR A 88 4.08 -10.90 7.43
CA THR A 88 5.15 -11.41 6.57
C THR A 88 6.48 -10.75 6.90
N HIS A 89 6.46 -9.44 7.15
CA HIS A 89 7.65 -8.62 7.39
C HIS A 89 8.05 -8.55 8.87
N ILE A 90 7.08 -8.32 9.76
CA ILE A 90 7.36 -8.13 11.19
C ILE A 90 7.19 -9.46 11.90
N LYS A 91 8.20 -9.95 12.61
CA LYS A 91 8.12 -11.19 13.41
C LYS A 91 7.59 -10.98 14.84
N ASP A 92 7.86 -9.81 15.43
CA ASP A 92 7.50 -9.47 16.81
C ASP A 92 5.96 -9.29 16.98
N PRO A 93 5.29 -10.11 17.82
CA PRO A 93 3.85 -10.01 18.08
C PRO A 93 3.42 -8.72 18.78
N GLU A 94 4.24 -8.18 19.69
CA GLU A 94 3.93 -6.94 20.40
C GLU A 94 3.99 -5.73 19.46
N LEU A 95 4.98 -5.72 18.57
CA LEU A 95 5.08 -4.69 17.54
C LEU A 95 3.91 -4.78 16.54
N ARG A 96 3.53 -5.99 16.11
CA ARG A 96 2.32 -6.18 15.26
C ARG A 96 1.08 -5.61 15.92
N LYS A 97 0.88 -5.83 17.22
CA LYS A 97 -0.27 -5.30 17.95
C LYS A 97 -0.27 -3.77 17.97
N LYS A 98 0.89 -3.14 18.22
CA LYS A 98 1.04 -1.66 18.20
C LYS A 98 0.82 -1.04 16.81
N LEU A 99 1.13 -1.79 15.75
CA LEU A 99 0.98 -1.35 14.37
C LEU A 99 -0.39 -1.70 13.76
N THR A 100 -1.22 -2.46 14.47
CA THR A 100 -2.57 -2.81 14.02
C THR A 100 -3.55 -1.69 14.38
N PRO A 101 -4.22 -1.06 13.41
CA PRO A 101 -5.29 -0.09 13.70
C PRO A 101 -6.50 -0.70 14.40
N ASP A 102 -7.13 0.10 15.25
CA ASP A 102 -8.35 -0.20 16.01
C ASP A 102 -9.64 0.28 15.30
N TYR A 103 -9.50 0.77 14.07
CA TYR A 103 -10.60 1.29 13.25
C TYR A 103 -10.72 0.51 11.93
N PRO A 104 -11.92 0.39 11.34
CA PRO A 104 -12.11 -0.32 10.08
C PRO A 104 -11.29 0.24 8.92
N ALA A 105 -10.87 -0.60 7.98
CA ALA A 105 -10.28 -0.12 6.73
C ALA A 105 -11.27 0.80 5.99
N GLY A 106 -10.74 1.87 5.39
CA GLY A 106 -11.55 2.90 4.74
C GLY A 106 -11.89 4.10 5.64
N CYS A 107 -11.90 3.98 6.97
CA CYS A 107 -12.16 5.15 7.85
C CYS A 107 -11.05 6.22 7.78
N LYS A 108 -9.83 5.82 7.40
CA LYS A 108 -8.73 6.71 7.05
C LYS A 108 -8.11 6.26 5.73
N ARG A 109 -7.38 7.17 5.08
CA ARG A 109 -6.66 6.87 3.84
C ARG A 109 -5.74 5.66 4.01
N ILE A 110 -6.01 4.60 3.25
CA ILE A 110 -5.18 3.40 3.14
C ILE A 110 -3.84 3.79 2.50
N LEU A 111 -2.75 3.26 3.05
CA LEU A 111 -1.40 3.54 2.62
C LEU A 111 -0.92 2.42 1.68
N LEU A 112 -0.54 2.77 0.46
CA LEU A 112 0.05 1.84 -0.50
C LEU A 112 1.57 1.91 -0.41
N THR A 113 2.20 0.86 0.07
CA THR A 113 3.66 0.82 0.27
C THR A 113 4.16 -0.63 0.26
N ASN A 114 5.41 -0.82 -0.20
CA ASN A 114 6.12 -2.10 -0.15
C ASN A 114 7.28 -2.08 0.84
N ASP A 115 7.86 -0.90 1.09
CA ASP A 115 9.14 -0.78 1.80
C ASP A 115 8.98 -0.27 3.24
N TRP A 116 7.74 -0.08 3.70
CA TRP A 116 7.48 0.47 5.04
C TRP A 116 7.83 -0.50 6.17
N TYR A 117 7.61 -1.80 5.95
CA TYR A 117 7.97 -2.84 6.89
C TYR A 117 9.30 -3.47 6.45
N PRO A 118 10.26 -3.65 7.37
CA PRO A 118 11.56 -4.23 7.06
C PRO A 118 11.51 -5.72 6.74
#